data_AF-A0A497JTR8-F1
#
_entry.id   AF-A0A497JTR8-F1
#
_cell.length_a   1.000
_cell.length_b   1.000
_cell.length_c   1.000
_cell.angle_alpha   90.00
_cell.angle_beta   90.00
_cell.angle_gamma   90.00
#
_symmetry.space_group_name_H-M   'P 1'
#
loop_
_entity.id
_entity.type
_entity.pdbx_description
1 polymer ?
#
loop_
_entity_poly.entity_id
_entity_poly.type
_entity_poly.pdbx_seq_one_letter_code
_entity_poly.pdbx_strand_id
1 'polypeptide(L)'
;MVNNVFKTSDFKFSHQKVKLVATRTIPKISLAGEEFGPVEEDEYFEVRGWVADELIKNGYAKIVDEEEKLRIVDIQKAQVVEAIQSPRSLSILPKNFYPKLRKLLKELEEKSLSNPEKKAEFQKAVQIATDIVTSRINKILILSSVREKDENLLKNLTLEERILYEKLYQTVNEWRNSLFKS
;
A
#
# COMPACT_ATOMS: atom_id res chain seq x y z
N MET A 1 13.68 12.37 13.44
CA MET A 1 13.27 12.17 12.05
C MET A 1 12.44 10.91 11.97
N VAL A 2 11.16 10.99 11.60
CA VAL A 2 10.38 9.79 11.30
C VAL A 2 11.01 9.17 10.06
N ASN A 3 11.78 8.08 10.22
CA ASN A 3 12.11 7.21 9.09
C ASN A 3 10.81 6.99 8.33
N ASN A 4 10.75 7.46 7.08
CA ASN A 4 9.50 7.50 6.34
C ASN A 4 9.08 6.05 6.07
N VAL A 5 8.22 5.52 6.93
CA VAL A 5 7.79 4.12 6.95
C VAL A 5 7.21 3.72 5.61
N PHE A 6 6.57 4.67 4.91
CA PHE A 6 6.08 4.49 3.56
C PHE A 6 7.22 4.27 2.56
N LYS A 7 8.34 5.00 2.62
CA LYS A 7 9.49 4.75 1.72
C LYS A 7 10.04 3.33 1.87
N THR A 8 10.17 2.85 3.10
CA THR A 8 10.62 1.47 3.35
C THR A 8 9.62 0.45 2.83
N SER A 9 8.33 0.70 3.02
CA SER A 9 7.26 -0.19 2.52
C SER A 9 7.19 -0.19 0.99
N ASP A 10 7.27 0.97 0.35
CA ASP A 10 7.34 1.13 -1.10
C ASP A 10 8.53 0.36 -1.67
N PHE A 11 9.71 0.49 -1.04
CA PHE A 11 10.91 -0.22 -1.44
C PHE A 11 10.73 -1.74 -1.32
N LYS A 12 10.19 -2.22 -0.20
CA LYS A 12 9.89 -3.65 -0.02
C LYS A 12 8.88 -4.15 -1.06
N PHE A 13 7.86 -3.36 -1.37
CA PHE A 13 6.86 -3.69 -2.37
C PHE A 13 7.46 -3.76 -3.78
N SER A 14 8.28 -2.78 -4.17
CA SER A 14 8.89 -2.76 -5.51
C SER A 14 9.91 -3.89 -5.76
N HIS A 15 10.44 -4.49 -4.69
CA HIS A 15 11.36 -5.62 -4.78
C HIS A 15 10.66 -6.98 -4.69
N GLN A 16 9.35 -7.01 -4.40
CA GLN A 16 8.56 -8.23 -4.53
C GLN A 16 8.46 -8.62 -6.00
N LYS A 17 8.45 -9.93 -6.24
CA LYS A 17 8.28 -10.47 -7.57
C LYS A 17 6.80 -10.42 -7.98
N VAL A 18 6.55 -10.12 -9.26
CA VAL A 18 5.22 -10.01 -9.85
C VAL A 18 5.19 -10.83 -11.14
N LYS A 19 4.11 -11.58 -11.32
CA LYS A 19 3.89 -12.39 -12.52
C LYS A 19 3.32 -11.54 -13.64
N LEU A 20 3.94 -11.66 -14.81
CA LEU A 20 3.62 -10.94 -16.02
C LEU A 20 3.39 -11.90 -17.18
N VAL A 21 2.68 -11.42 -18.19
CA VAL A 21 2.61 -12.01 -19.53
C VAL A 21 3.22 -11.02 -20.52
N ALA A 22 4.12 -11.50 -21.37
CA ALA A 22 4.77 -10.67 -22.38
C ALA A 22 3.77 -10.35 -23.50
N THR A 23 3.72 -9.08 -23.92
CA THR A 23 2.86 -8.63 -25.03
C THR A 23 3.61 -8.52 -26.35
N ARG A 24 4.93 -8.77 -26.33
CA ARG A 24 5.84 -8.86 -27.47
C ARG A 24 7.15 -9.48 -26.97
N THR A 25 7.97 -10.03 -27.87
CA THR A 25 9.27 -10.60 -27.51
C THR A 25 10.16 -9.60 -26.76
N ILE A 26 10.75 -10.04 -25.65
CA ILE A 26 11.67 -9.29 -24.80
C ILE A 26 13.05 -9.95 -24.91
N PRO A 27 14.10 -9.22 -25.33
CA PRO A 27 15.45 -9.78 -25.38
C PRO A 27 15.98 -10.09 -23.97
N LYS A 28 17.10 -10.80 -23.88
CA LYS A 28 17.80 -10.95 -22.59
C LYS A 28 18.24 -9.56 -22.10
N ILE A 29 17.84 -9.20 -20.88
CA ILE A 29 18.23 -7.95 -20.21
C ILE A 29 19.04 -8.30 -18.96
N SER A 30 20.17 -7.62 -18.77
CA SER A 30 20.99 -7.67 -17.55
C SER A 30 21.12 -6.25 -17.02
N LEU A 31 20.47 -5.95 -15.90
CA LEU A 31 20.42 -4.62 -15.31
C LEU A 31 20.58 -4.68 -13.79
N ALA A 32 21.56 -3.94 -13.26
CA ALA A 32 21.81 -3.80 -11.82
C ALA A 32 21.93 -5.14 -11.05
N GLY A 33 22.48 -6.18 -11.69
CA GLY A 33 22.63 -7.51 -11.11
C GLY A 33 21.40 -8.42 -11.23
N GLU A 34 20.33 -7.96 -11.86
CA GLU A 34 19.18 -8.78 -12.24
C GLU A 34 19.27 -9.17 -13.72
N GLU A 35 19.15 -10.46 -14.01
CA GLU A 35 19.03 -10.97 -15.38
C GLU A 35 17.66 -11.58 -15.60
N PHE A 36 17.01 -11.22 -16.71
CA PHE A 36 15.76 -11.86 -17.13
C PHE A 36 15.65 -11.93 -18.65
N GLY A 37 14.83 -12.87 -19.11
CA GLY A 37 14.66 -13.19 -20.52
C GLY A 37 15.80 -14.03 -21.12
N PRO A 38 15.77 -14.28 -22.45
CA PRO A 38 14.74 -13.82 -23.39
C PRO A 38 13.35 -14.38 -23.05
N VAL A 39 12.30 -13.61 -23.37
CA VAL A 39 10.89 -13.99 -23.14
C VAL A 39 10.15 -13.79 -24.46
N GLU A 40 9.44 -14.82 -24.93
CA GLU A 40 8.64 -14.72 -26.15
C GLU A 40 7.28 -14.05 -25.92
N GLU A 41 6.63 -13.61 -26.99
CA GLU A 41 5.26 -13.09 -26.92
C GLU A 41 4.29 -14.13 -26.31
N ASP A 42 3.35 -13.67 -25.50
CA ASP A 42 2.40 -14.48 -24.71
C ASP A 42 3.04 -15.42 -23.66
N GLU A 43 4.35 -15.38 -23.46
CA GLU A 43 5.02 -16.14 -22.42
C GLU A 43 4.84 -15.50 -21.03
N TYR A 44 4.62 -16.34 -20.02
CA TYR A 44 4.53 -15.93 -18.63
C TYR A 44 5.90 -15.90 -17.96
N PHE A 45 6.18 -14.83 -17.23
CA PHE A 45 7.46 -14.66 -16.54
C PHE A 45 7.29 -13.88 -15.24
N GLU A 46 8.32 -13.88 -14.40
CA GLU A 46 8.29 -13.25 -13.10
C GLU A 46 9.53 -12.36 -12.89
N VAL A 47 9.30 -11.09 -12.58
CA VAL A 47 10.35 -10.09 -12.34
C VAL A 47 10.02 -9.25 -11.11
N ARG A 48 10.99 -8.48 -10.61
CA ARG A 48 10.73 -7.52 -9.53
C ARG A 48 9.74 -6.46 -9.98
N GLY A 49 8.92 -5.97 -9.05
CA GLY A 49 7.90 -4.95 -9.31
C GLY A 49 8.43 -3.69 -10.00
N TRP A 50 9.63 -3.22 -9.67
CA TRP A 50 10.22 -2.07 -10.36
C TRP A 50 10.54 -2.34 -11.84
N VAL A 51 10.94 -3.58 -12.18
CA VAL A 51 11.15 -4.01 -13.58
C VAL A 51 9.80 -4.14 -14.28
N ALA A 52 8.83 -4.75 -13.59
CA ALA A 52 7.48 -4.91 -14.10
C ALA A 52 6.86 -3.56 -14.51
N ASP A 53 7.03 -2.54 -13.68
CA ASP A 53 6.49 -1.20 -13.93
C ASP A 53 7.03 -0.58 -15.20
N GLU A 54 8.32 -0.73 -15.48
CA GLU A 54 8.94 -0.22 -16.70
C GLU A 54 8.48 -1.02 -17.93
N LEU A 55 8.40 -2.34 -17.84
CA LEU A 55 7.91 -3.20 -18.93
C LEU A 55 6.45 -2.89 -19.30
N ILE A 56 5.59 -2.72 -18.29
CA ILE A 56 4.16 -2.39 -18.50
C ILE A 56 4.02 -1.00 -19.10
N LYS A 57 4.74 -0.01 -18.55
CA LYS A 57 4.68 1.38 -19.03
C LYS A 57 5.06 1.49 -20.52
N ASN A 58 6.03 0.70 -20.96
CA ASN A 58 6.47 0.68 -22.35
C ASN A 58 5.71 -0.34 -23.24
N GLY A 59 4.70 -1.02 -22.69
CA GLY A 59 3.85 -1.95 -23.42
C GLY A 59 4.57 -3.23 -23.88
N TYR A 60 5.51 -3.72 -23.08
CA TYR A 60 6.18 -5.02 -23.26
C TYR A 60 5.52 -6.14 -22.48
N ALA A 61 4.76 -5.82 -21.43
CA ALA A 61 4.13 -6.82 -20.58
C ALA A 61 2.81 -6.32 -19.96
N LYS A 62 2.02 -7.27 -19.47
CA LYS A 62 0.81 -7.02 -18.67
C LYS A 62 0.86 -7.84 -17.38
N ILE A 63 0.25 -7.33 -16.31
CA ILE A 63 0.08 -8.07 -15.06
C ILE A 63 -0.91 -9.21 -15.30
N VAL A 64 -0.55 -10.41 -14.86
CA VAL A 64 -1.40 -11.61 -14.97
C VAL A 64 -2.50 -11.57 -13.91
N ASP A 65 -2.14 -11.19 -12.69
CA ASP A 65 -3.03 -11.18 -11.53
C ASP A 65 -3.64 -9.79 -11.33
N GLU A 66 -4.96 -9.70 -11.54
CA GLU A 66 -5.70 -8.47 -11.31
C GLU A 66 -5.63 -7.99 -9.85
N GLU A 67 -5.45 -8.89 -8.88
CA GLU A 67 -5.32 -8.56 -7.44
C GLU A 67 -4.02 -7.80 -7.13
N GLU A 68 -3.04 -7.84 -8.04
CA GLU A 68 -1.81 -7.07 -7.89
C GLU A 68 -2.01 -5.57 -8.11
N LYS A 69 -3.09 -5.17 -8.77
CA LYS A 69 -3.40 -3.76 -9.02
C LYS A 69 -4.59 -3.29 -8.18
N LEU A 70 -4.34 -2.32 -7.31
CA LEU A 70 -5.40 -1.62 -6.59
C LEU A 70 -6.10 -0.62 -7.51
N ARG A 71 -7.44 -0.65 -7.53
CA ARG A 71 -8.33 0.22 -8.32
C ARG A 71 -9.18 1.09 -7.41
N ILE A 72 -9.87 2.07 -8.00
CA ILE A 72 -10.78 2.95 -7.26
C ILE A 72 -11.90 2.15 -6.57
N VAL A 73 -12.43 1.12 -7.23
CA VAL A 73 -13.47 0.26 -6.65
C VAL A 73 -12.99 -0.47 -5.39
N ASP A 74 -11.71 -0.83 -5.33
CA ASP A 74 -11.13 -1.53 -4.19
C ASP A 74 -10.98 -0.61 -2.98
N ILE A 75 -10.55 0.64 -3.19
CA ILE A 75 -10.47 1.63 -2.11
C ILE A 75 -11.86 2.07 -1.64
N GLN A 76 -12.86 2.12 -2.54
CA GLN A 76 -14.26 2.37 -2.14
C GLN A 76 -14.80 1.24 -1.26
N LYS A 77 -14.54 -0.02 -1.64
CA LYS A 77 -14.92 -1.20 -0.84
C LYS A 77 -14.23 -1.15 0.52
N ALA A 78 -12.92 -0.86 0.56
CA ALA A 78 -12.18 -0.72 1.80
C ALA A 78 -12.77 0.37 2.71
N GLN A 79 -13.14 1.54 2.16
CA GLN A 79 -13.78 2.61 2.92
C GLN A 79 -15.09 2.17 3.57
N VAL A 80 -15.97 1.52 2.80
CA VAL A 80 -17.28 1.04 3.30
C VAL A 80 -17.08 -0.01 4.40
N VAL A 81 -16.21 -0.99 4.16
CA VAL A 81 -15.94 -2.06 5.13
C VAL A 81 -15.34 -1.49 6.42
N GLU A 82 -14.44 -0.51 6.31
CA GLU A 82 -13.82 0.16 7.45
C GLU A 82 -14.82 1.00 8.26
N ALA A 83 -15.77 1.67 7.59
CA ALA A 83 -16.79 2.50 8.23
C ALA A 83 -17.78 1.70 9.09
N ILE A 84 -18.03 0.44 8.74
CA ILE A 84 -18.95 -0.45 9.50
C ILE A 84 -18.28 -1.03 10.76
N GLN A 85 -16.94 -1.04 10.82
CA GLN A 85 -16.24 -1.57 12.00
C GLN A 85 -16.42 -0.65 13.22
N SER A 86 -16.48 -1.24 14.40
CA SER A 86 -16.51 -0.50 15.66
C SER A 86 -15.23 0.34 15.87
N PRO A 87 -15.25 1.35 16.76
CA PRO A 87 -14.07 2.17 17.04
C PRO A 87 -12.85 1.41 17.60
N ARG A 88 -13.04 0.16 18.06
CA ARG A 88 -11.97 -0.72 18.57
C ARG A 88 -11.60 -1.85 17.60
N SER A 89 -12.19 -1.86 16.40
CA SER A 89 -11.97 -2.89 15.38
C SER A 89 -11.55 -2.25 14.06
N LEU A 90 -10.55 -2.85 13.43
CA LEU A 90 -10.05 -2.47 12.12
C LEU A 90 -10.44 -3.53 11.12
N SER A 91 -10.81 -3.12 9.90
CA SER A 91 -11.02 -4.09 8.83
C SER A 91 -9.68 -4.64 8.33
N ILE A 92 -9.70 -5.83 7.72
CA ILE A 92 -8.53 -6.36 7.02
C ILE A 92 -8.41 -5.60 5.69
N LEU A 93 -7.28 -4.91 5.52
CA LEU A 93 -6.93 -4.30 4.24
C LEU A 93 -6.15 -5.30 3.35
N PRO A 94 -6.23 -5.16 2.03
CA PRO A 94 -5.41 -5.96 1.11
C PRO A 94 -3.91 -5.88 1.44
N LYS A 95 -3.18 -6.95 1.13
CA LYS A 95 -1.71 -6.97 1.30
C LYS A 95 -1.08 -5.84 0.48
N ASN A 96 -0.09 -5.17 1.08
CA ASN A 96 0.60 -4.01 0.49
C ASN A 96 -0.36 -2.84 0.15
N PHE A 97 -1.46 -2.66 0.89
CA PHE A 97 -2.47 -1.62 0.62
C PHE A 97 -1.87 -0.23 0.42
N TYR A 98 -1.04 0.27 1.34
CA TYR A 98 -0.48 1.62 1.23
C TYR A 98 0.47 1.80 0.04
N PRO A 99 1.44 0.91 -0.23
CA PRO A 99 2.23 0.96 -1.46
C PRO A 99 1.37 0.97 -2.73
N LYS A 100 0.37 0.08 -2.81
CA LYS A 100 -0.55 0.01 -3.96
C LYS A 100 -1.41 1.28 -4.08
N LEU A 101 -1.88 1.84 -2.96
CA LEU A 101 -2.65 3.08 -2.92
C LEU A 101 -1.82 4.28 -3.39
N ARG A 102 -0.59 4.41 -2.92
CA ARG A 102 0.30 5.50 -3.35
C ARG A 102 0.62 5.40 -4.84
N LYS A 103 0.83 4.19 -5.36
CA LYS A 103 1.00 3.96 -6.80
C LYS A 103 -0.25 4.35 -7.58
N LEU A 104 -1.45 3.92 -7.16
CA LEU A 104 -2.72 4.31 -7.78
C LEU A 104 -2.91 5.84 -7.80
N LEU A 105 -2.68 6.51 -6.67
CA LEU A 105 -2.82 7.96 -6.59
C LEU A 105 -1.85 8.69 -7.52
N LYS A 106 -0.60 8.22 -7.63
CA LYS A 106 0.39 8.75 -8.57
C LYS A 106 -0.05 8.55 -10.03
N GLU A 107 -0.53 7.35 -10.40
CA GLU A 107 -1.03 7.08 -11.75
C GLU A 107 -2.24 7.97 -12.11
N LEU A 108 -3.14 8.23 -11.15
CA LEU A 108 -4.29 9.10 -11.35
C LEU A 108 -3.89 10.58 -11.43
N GLU A 109 -2.93 11.01 -10.62
CA GLU A 109 -2.36 12.37 -10.66
C GLU A 109 -1.74 12.64 -12.03
N GLU A 110 -0.86 11.76 -12.51
CA GLU A 110 -0.23 11.89 -13.83
C GLU A 110 -1.26 12.00 -14.97
N LYS A 111 -2.33 11.19 -14.93
CA LYS A 111 -3.42 11.25 -15.91
C LYS A 111 -4.27 12.52 -15.80
N SER A 112 -4.40 13.07 -14.59
CA SER A 112 -5.19 14.28 -14.35
C SER A 112 -4.55 15.55 -14.93
N LEU A 113 -3.23 15.55 -15.11
CA LEU A 113 -2.49 16.68 -15.69
C LEU A 113 -2.90 16.96 -17.14
N SER A 114 -3.36 15.94 -17.87
CA SER A 114 -3.70 16.04 -19.29
C SER A 114 -5.21 15.98 -19.57
N ASN A 115 -6.05 15.67 -18.58
CA ASN A 115 -7.50 15.49 -18.79
C ASN A 115 -8.34 15.99 -17.58
N PRO A 116 -9.21 17.00 -17.76
CA PRO A 116 -10.11 17.51 -16.72
C PRO A 116 -11.04 16.47 -16.09
N GLU A 117 -11.53 15.49 -16.86
CA GLU A 117 -12.36 14.41 -16.32
C GLU A 117 -11.57 13.50 -15.36
N LYS A 118 -10.29 13.27 -15.68
CA LYS A 118 -9.37 12.51 -14.81
C LYS A 118 -9.00 13.27 -13.55
N LYS A 119 -9.10 14.59 -13.53
CA LYS A 119 -8.93 15.41 -12.32
C LYS A 119 -10.01 15.13 -11.28
N ALA A 120 -11.27 15.01 -11.69
CA ALA A 120 -12.36 14.66 -10.77
C ALA A 120 -12.17 13.24 -10.20
N GLU A 121 -11.73 12.29 -11.03
CA GLU A 121 -11.41 10.93 -10.61
C GLU A 121 -10.27 10.89 -9.57
N PHE A 122 -9.19 11.63 -9.81
CA PHE A 122 -8.07 11.77 -8.87
C PHE A 122 -8.51 12.38 -7.54
N GLN A 123 -9.24 13.50 -7.56
CA GLN A 123 -9.75 14.17 -6.35
C GLN A 123 -10.63 13.23 -5.52
N LYS A 124 -11.50 12.46 -6.18
CA LYS A 124 -12.34 11.46 -5.51
C LYS A 124 -11.49 10.38 -4.84
N ALA A 125 -10.46 9.87 -5.52
CA ALA A 125 -9.56 8.86 -4.95
C ALA A 125 -8.78 9.40 -3.73
N VAL A 126 -8.32 10.66 -3.79
CA VAL A 126 -7.65 11.33 -2.66
C VAL A 126 -8.59 11.48 -1.47
N GLN A 127 -9.85 11.86 -1.69
CA GLN A 127 -10.84 11.97 -0.63
C GLN A 127 -11.07 10.62 0.06
N ILE A 128 -11.33 9.56 -0.71
CA ILE A 128 -11.54 8.21 -0.18
C ILE A 128 -10.31 7.74 0.62
N ALA A 129 -9.10 7.96 0.08
CA ALA A 129 -7.86 7.62 0.76
C ALA A 129 -7.72 8.35 2.10
N THR A 130 -8.04 9.64 2.13
CA THR A 130 -7.98 10.48 3.33
C THR A 130 -8.98 9.98 4.38
N ASP A 131 -10.19 9.62 3.98
CA ASP A 131 -11.22 9.12 4.89
C ASP A 131 -10.81 7.78 5.52
N ILE A 132 -10.27 6.85 4.72
CA ILE A 132 -9.75 5.56 5.21
C ILE A 132 -8.64 5.80 6.23
N VAL A 133 -7.64 6.61 5.86
CA VAL A 133 -6.49 6.92 6.72
C VAL A 133 -6.94 7.57 8.03
N THR A 134 -7.84 8.56 7.96
CA THR A 134 -8.34 9.27 9.14
C THR A 134 -9.10 8.33 10.06
N SER A 135 -10.01 7.51 9.51
CA SER A 135 -10.76 6.51 10.28
C SER A 135 -9.82 5.55 11.02
N ARG A 136 -8.83 5.01 10.32
CA ARG A 136 -7.89 4.03 10.89
C ARG A 136 -6.94 4.67 11.92
N ILE A 137 -6.46 5.89 11.69
CA ILE A 137 -5.67 6.65 12.69
C ILE A 137 -6.46 6.82 13.99
N ASN A 138 -7.74 7.22 13.92
CA ASN A 138 -8.56 7.40 15.11
C ASN A 138 -8.71 6.08 15.91
N LYS A 139 -8.89 4.96 15.22
CA LYS A 139 -8.96 3.64 15.85
C LYS A 139 -7.62 3.23 16.47
N ILE A 140 -6.51 3.49 15.78
CA ILE A 140 -5.15 3.25 16.30
C ILE A 140 -4.90 4.07 17.57
N LEU A 141 -5.34 5.32 17.63
CA LEU A 141 -5.25 6.16 18.84
C LEU A 141 -6.05 5.57 20.01
N ILE A 142 -7.27 5.08 19.74
CA ILE A 142 -8.07 4.40 20.76
C ILE A 142 -7.34 3.13 21.25
N LEU A 143 -6.86 2.30 20.33
CA LEU A 143 -6.16 1.05 20.65
C LEU A 143 -4.86 1.30 21.42
N SER A 144 -4.08 2.32 21.05
CA SER A 144 -2.83 2.66 21.73
C SER A 144 -3.04 3.18 23.15
N SER A 145 -4.24 3.67 23.45
CA SER A 145 -4.64 4.08 24.79
C SER A 145 -5.07 2.92 25.69
N VAL A 146 -5.29 1.70 25.18
CA VAL A 146 -5.68 0.56 26.03
C VAL A 146 -4.50 0.13 26.91
N ARG A 147 -4.76 -0.35 28.14
CA ARG A 147 -3.69 -0.80 29.06
C ARG A 147 -3.06 -2.12 28.60
N GLU A 148 -3.90 -3.11 28.34
CA GLU A 148 -3.46 -4.43 27.91
C GLU A 148 -3.41 -4.51 26.38
N LYS A 149 -2.34 -5.10 25.84
CA LYS A 149 -2.21 -5.37 24.42
C LYS A 149 -3.05 -6.60 24.07
N ASP A 150 -3.93 -6.46 23.09
CA ASP A 150 -4.61 -7.60 22.48
C ASP A 150 -4.10 -7.77 21.04
N GLU A 151 -3.23 -8.76 20.84
CA GLU A 151 -2.65 -9.07 19.52
C GLU A 151 -3.73 -9.43 18.48
N ASN A 152 -4.90 -9.92 18.90
CA ASN A 152 -5.98 -10.21 17.97
C ASN A 152 -6.57 -8.95 17.32
N LEU A 153 -6.51 -7.80 18.00
CA LEU A 153 -6.94 -6.51 17.46
C LEU A 153 -5.87 -5.90 16.55
N LEU A 154 -4.60 -6.29 16.73
CA LEU A 154 -3.46 -5.75 15.99
C LEU A 154 -3.16 -6.50 14.68
N LYS A 155 -3.72 -7.69 14.48
CA LYS A 155 -3.49 -8.52 13.28
C LYS A 155 -4.01 -7.88 11.98
N ASN A 156 -4.94 -6.93 12.07
CA ASN A 156 -5.54 -6.23 10.94
C ASN A 156 -4.84 -4.90 10.60
N LEU A 157 -3.80 -4.53 11.35
CA LEU A 157 -2.96 -3.38 11.03
C LEU A 157 -2.05 -3.71 9.85
N THR A 158 -1.84 -2.73 8.96
CA THR A 158 -0.75 -2.85 7.99
C THR A 158 0.61 -2.71 8.68
N LEU A 159 1.69 -3.00 7.97
CA LEU A 159 3.05 -2.80 8.48
C LEU A 159 3.27 -1.35 8.95
N GLU A 160 2.80 -0.39 8.16
CA GLU A 160 2.93 1.04 8.43
C GLU A 160 2.16 1.44 9.70
N GLU A 161 0.95 0.95 9.84
CA GLU A 161 0.08 1.22 10.97
C GLU A 161 0.54 0.54 12.25
N ARG A 162 1.10 -0.67 12.16
CA ARG A 162 1.71 -1.38 13.28
C ARG A 162 2.84 -0.56 13.90
N ILE A 163 3.70 0.02 13.06
CA ILE A 163 4.79 0.90 13.51
C ILE A 163 4.24 2.17 14.16
N LEU A 164 3.17 2.76 13.63
CA LEU A 164 2.51 3.91 14.25
C LEU A 164 1.91 3.55 15.61
N TYR A 165 1.18 2.44 15.69
CA TYR A 165 0.58 1.93 16.93
C TYR A 165 1.64 1.71 18.01
N GLU A 166 2.74 1.03 17.70
CA GLU A 166 3.80 0.71 18.66
C GLU A 166 4.42 1.98 19.26
N LYS A 167 4.68 2.99 18.43
CA LYS A 167 5.18 4.29 18.88
C LYS A 167 4.18 4.98 19.80
N LEU A 168 2.91 5.06 19.40
CA LEU A 168 1.87 5.71 20.20
C LEU A 168 1.66 5.00 21.54
N TYR A 169 1.61 3.66 21.53
CA TYR A 169 1.44 2.85 22.73
C TYR A 169 2.60 3.05 23.70
N GLN A 170 3.83 3.10 23.18
CA GLN A 170 5.01 3.42 23.98
C GLN A 170 4.91 4.83 24.59
N THR A 171 4.63 5.87 23.79
CA THR A 171 4.49 7.25 24.29
C THR A 171 3.42 7.36 25.38
N VAL A 172 2.26 6.72 25.17
CA VAL A 172 1.16 6.75 26.16
C VAL A 172 1.57 6.07 27.46
N ASN A 173 2.26 4.94 27.40
CA ASN A 173 2.68 4.23 28.61
C ASN A 173 3.85 4.89 29.32
N GLU A 174 4.79 5.51 28.60
CA GLU A 174 5.84 6.34 29.20
C GLU A 174 5.23 7.48 30.01
N TRP A 175 4.25 8.18 29.43
CA TRP A 175 3.51 9.25 30.11
C TRP A 175 2.74 8.74 31.35
N ARG A 176 2.10 7.57 31.27
CA ARG A 176 1.43 6.97 32.43
C ARG A 176 2.39 6.63 33.55
N ASN A 177 3.54 6.07 33.20
CA ASN A 177 4.54 5.65 34.17
C ASN A 177 5.26 6.85 34.80
N SER A 178 5.38 7.99 34.10
CA SER A 178 5.98 9.19 34.69
C SER A 178 5.18 9.76 35.85
N LEU A 179 3.88 9.44 35.97
CA LEU A 179 3.08 9.80 37.16
C LEU A 179 3.53 9.08 38.44
N PHE A 180 4.18 7.92 38.30
CA PHE A 180 4.59 7.06 39.42
C PHE A 180 6.10 7.00 39.60
N LYS A 181 6.87 7.70 38.76
CA LYS A 181 8.32 7.85 38.93
C LYS A 181 8.58 9.00 39.91
N SER A 182 9.14 8.66 41.07
CA SER A 182 9.67 9.60 42.06
C SER A 182 10.96 10.25 41.59
#